data_AF-A0A8T9CGM8-F1
#
_entry.id   AF-A0A8T9CGM8-F1
#
_cell.length_a   1.000
_cell.length_b   1.000
_cell.length_c   1.000
_cell.angle_alpha   90.00
_cell.angle_beta   90.00
_cell.angle_gamma   90.00
#
_symmetry.space_group_name_H-M   'P 1'
#
loop_
_entity.id
_entity.type
_entity.pdbx_description
1 polymer ?
#
loop_
_entity_poly.entity_id
_entity_poly.type
_entity_poly.pdbx_seq_one_letter_code
_entity_poly.pdbx_strand_id
1 'polypeptide(L)'
;MMIIPRENKLVRLYIQLDRSKVNPGTLLLAAQKILAPYTLTYKDCHWWTAYRVGQRIGSKFSAHNRVFLAGDAVHTHSPKAGQGMNVSMQDTYNLGWKLGHIAEELINFDHRFSRLFSGRPSKDLLDKEGIDLNTFKDAFEKGNLFASGIAVDYARNLIVAKDPKSKADALLYEHEEAFVKSRVESFSCKVIGKQQLASKMPIGMRIPSFKVLNQSDARPWHLQELLPANGTWRVIVFAGDLLDRIQFARPDQYVSWIGELEDMQELETFFGAFLRTQI
;
A
#
# COMPACT_ATOMS: atom_id res chain seq x y z
N MET A 1 -26.27 -3.69 5.38
CA MET A 1 -25.67 -5.02 5.55
C MET A 1 -24.66 -5.23 4.44
N MET A 2 -23.52 -5.85 4.71
CA MET A 2 -22.51 -6.19 3.70
C MET A 2 -22.41 -7.71 3.56
N ILE A 3 -22.39 -8.21 2.33
CA ILE A 3 -22.36 -9.63 2.01
C ILE A 3 -21.03 -9.93 1.34
N ILE A 4 -20.29 -10.90 1.88
CA ILE A 4 -19.02 -11.36 1.31
C ILE A 4 -19.17 -12.86 0.99
N PRO A 5 -19.27 -13.22 -0.30
CA PRO A 5 -19.16 -14.62 -0.72
C PRO A 5 -17.81 -15.20 -0.30
N ARG A 6 -17.81 -16.42 0.18
CA ARG A 6 -16.62 -17.15 0.62
C ARG A 6 -16.44 -18.42 -0.21
N GLU A 7 -15.26 -19.00 -0.10
CA GLU A 7 -14.94 -20.31 -0.62
C GLU A 7 -15.93 -21.39 -0.12
N ASN A 8 -16.00 -22.52 -0.81
CA ASN A 8 -16.83 -23.67 -0.43
C ASN A 8 -18.32 -23.34 -0.24
N LYS A 9 -18.84 -22.38 -1.02
CA LYS A 9 -20.25 -21.93 -0.99
C LYS A 9 -20.67 -21.30 0.35
N LEU A 10 -19.71 -20.91 1.19
CA LEU A 10 -20.01 -20.15 2.40
C LEU A 10 -20.32 -18.69 2.06
N VAL A 11 -21.05 -18.02 2.95
CA VAL A 11 -21.34 -16.59 2.84
C VAL A 11 -21.12 -15.94 4.19
N ARG A 12 -20.36 -14.85 4.22
CA ARG A 12 -20.16 -14.02 5.42
C ARG A 12 -21.06 -12.80 5.36
N LEU A 13 -21.84 -12.58 6.42
CA LEU A 13 -22.75 -11.45 6.55
C LEU A 13 -22.24 -10.49 7.63
N TYR A 14 -22.09 -9.22 7.27
CA TYR A 14 -21.81 -8.12 8.19
C TYR A 14 -23.10 -7.34 8.43
N ILE A 15 -23.65 -7.50 9.63
CA ILE A 15 -24.95 -6.98 10.04
C ILE A 15 -24.73 -5.92 11.10
N GLN A 16 -25.24 -4.70 10.85
CA GLN A 16 -25.17 -3.61 11.82
C GLN A 16 -26.33 -3.76 12.81
N LEU A 17 -26.01 -3.78 14.10
CA LEU A 17 -26.97 -3.92 15.20
C LEU A 17 -26.74 -2.82 16.23
N ASP A 18 -27.81 -2.40 16.90
CA ASP A 18 -27.73 -1.53 18.08
C ASP A 18 -27.40 -2.33 19.35
N ARG A 19 -26.80 -1.62 20.33
CA ARG A 19 -26.13 -2.11 21.56
C ARG A 19 -26.98 -3.02 22.48
N SER A 20 -27.34 -4.19 21.99
CA SER A 20 -28.14 -5.20 22.66
C SER A 20 -27.36 -6.51 22.79
N LYS A 21 -27.89 -7.48 23.56
CA LYS A 21 -27.30 -8.82 23.67
C LYS A 21 -27.33 -9.50 22.30
N VAL A 22 -26.17 -9.58 21.64
CA VAL A 22 -26.03 -10.17 20.30
C VAL A 22 -25.93 -11.68 20.41
N ASN A 23 -26.76 -12.39 19.64
CA ASN A 23 -26.68 -13.83 19.42
C ASN A 23 -27.02 -14.17 17.95
N PRO A 24 -26.70 -15.38 17.46
CA PRO A 24 -26.96 -15.77 16.07
C PRO A 24 -28.42 -15.61 15.63
N GLY A 25 -29.39 -15.85 16.53
CA GLY A 25 -30.82 -15.68 16.22
C GLY A 25 -31.19 -14.22 15.96
N THR A 26 -30.75 -13.30 16.81
CA THR A 26 -30.96 -11.85 16.62
C THR A 26 -30.28 -11.33 15.36
N LEU A 27 -29.10 -11.86 15.01
CA LEU A 27 -28.41 -11.56 13.76
C LEU A 27 -29.22 -12.02 12.54
N LEU A 28 -29.72 -13.26 12.56
CA LEU A 28 -30.52 -13.80 11.46
C LEU A 28 -31.80 -12.99 11.24
N LEU A 29 -32.54 -12.66 12.30
CA LEU A 29 -33.76 -11.85 12.22
C LEU A 29 -33.49 -10.46 11.63
N ALA A 30 -32.40 -9.82 12.06
CA ALA A 30 -31.99 -8.55 11.50
C ALA A 30 -31.62 -8.67 10.01
N ALA A 31 -30.90 -9.72 9.62
CA ALA A 31 -30.57 -9.98 8.22
C ALA A 31 -31.82 -10.25 7.36
N GLN A 32 -32.76 -11.07 7.84
CA GLN A 32 -34.03 -11.34 7.17
C GLN A 32 -34.85 -10.06 6.98
N LYS A 33 -34.90 -9.19 8.00
CA LYS A 33 -35.56 -7.90 7.91
C LYS A 33 -34.93 -6.99 6.86
N ILE A 34 -33.59 -6.98 6.77
CA ILE A 34 -32.85 -6.18 5.78
C ILE A 34 -33.04 -6.74 4.36
N LEU A 35 -33.18 -8.06 4.21
CA LEU A 35 -33.31 -8.73 2.91
C LEU A 35 -34.74 -8.82 2.38
N ALA A 36 -35.75 -8.43 3.16
CA ALA A 36 -37.14 -8.46 2.70
C ALA A 36 -37.28 -7.73 1.33
N PRO A 37 -37.98 -8.33 0.34
CA PRO A 37 -38.85 -9.50 0.44
C PRO A 37 -38.17 -10.87 0.25
N TYR A 38 -36.85 -10.93 0.12
CA TYR A 38 -36.11 -12.18 -0.05
C TYR A 38 -36.01 -12.96 1.25
N THR A 39 -35.98 -14.29 1.14
CA THR A 39 -35.85 -15.21 2.28
C THR A 39 -34.39 -15.55 2.54
N LEU A 40 -34.02 -15.62 3.82
CA LEU A 40 -32.69 -16.04 4.26
C LEU A 40 -32.82 -17.08 5.37
N THR A 41 -32.24 -18.26 5.15
CA THR A 41 -32.06 -19.31 6.16
C THR A 41 -30.65 -19.87 6.01
N TYR A 42 -30.14 -20.56 7.03
CA TYR A 42 -28.88 -21.28 6.95
C TYR A 42 -29.02 -22.65 7.60
N LYS A 43 -28.24 -23.63 7.11
CA LYS A 43 -28.16 -24.96 7.71
C LYS A 43 -27.16 -24.96 8.87
N ASP A 44 -25.97 -24.44 8.60
CA ASP A 44 -24.84 -24.44 9.53
C ASP A 44 -24.26 -23.03 9.71
N CYS A 45 -23.96 -22.67 10.96
CA CYS A 45 -23.19 -21.47 11.29
C CYS A 45 -21.79 -21.89 11.73
N HIS A 46 -20.83 -21.81 10.81
CA HIS A 46 -19.45 -22.21 11.10
C HIS A 46 -18.79 -21.30 12.14
N TRP A 47 -19.08 -20.00 12.11
CA TRP A 47 -18.52 -19.03 13.06
C TRP A 47 -19.33 -17.74 13.07
N TRP A 48 -19.42 -17.11 14.24
CA TRP A 48 -19.97 -15.76 14.39
C TRP A 48 -19.18 -14.97 15.43
N THR A 49 -19.21 -13.65 15.30
CA THR A 49 -18.72 -12.73 16.33
C THR A 49 -19.52 -11.45 16.31
N ALA A 50 -19.49 -10.72 17.42
CA ALA A 50 -19.93 -9.34 17.49
C ALA A 50 -18.71 -8.48 17.75
N TYR A 51 -18.43 -7.55 16.83
CA TYR A 51 -17.36 -6.57 17.01
C TYR A 51 -17.99 -5.19 17.15
N ARG A 52 -17.40 -4.37 18.01
CA ARG A 52 -17.73 -2.96 18.09
C ARG A 52 -16.80 -2.22 17.15
N VAL A 53 -17.35 -1.37 16.30
CA VAL A 53 -16.53 -0.49 15.47
C VAL A 53 -15.81 0.48 16.42
N GLY A 54 -14.51 0.29 16.55
CA GLY A 54 -13.61 1.19 17.24
C GLY A 54 -12.31 1.23 16.45
N GLN A 55 -11.81 2.42 16.19
CA GLN A 55 -10.50 2.65 15.62
C GLN A 55 -9.60 3.16 16.75
N ARG A 56 -8.42 2.55 16.91
CA ARG A 56 -7.41 2.94 17.89
C ARG A 56 -6.05 2.94 17.21
N ILE A 57 -5.18 3.85 17.64
CA ILE A 57 -3.83 4.02 17.11
C ILE A 57 -2.87 4.16 18.28
N GLY A 58 -1.75 3.45 18.23
CA GLY A 58 -0.61 3.63 19.11
C GLY A 58 0.21 4.84 18.67
N SER A 59 0.57 5.72 19.60
CA SER A 59 1.39 6.91 19.29
C SER A 59 2.84 6.60 18.91
N LYS A 60 3.31 5.36 19.16
CA LYS A 60 4.66 4.90 18.84
C LYS A 60 4.61 3.46 18.37
N PHE A 61 5.24 3.21 17.23
CA PHE A 61 5.36 1.89 16.59
C PHE A 61 6.66 1.19 16.94
N SER A 62 7.57 1.88 17.63
CA SER A 62 8.83 1.33 18.09
C SER A 62 9.27 1.89 19.44
N ALA A 63 10.03 1.08 20.18
CA ALA A 63 10.82 1.51 21.32
C ALA A 63 12.31 1.37 20.95
N HIS A 64 13.04 2.48 21.00
CA HIS A 64 14.49 2.56 20.77
C HIS A 64 15.00 1.94 19.46
N ASN A 65 14.14 1.82 18.44
CA ASN A 65 14.44 1.09 17.20
C ASN A 65 14.93 -0.36 17.44
N ARG A 66 14.46 -1.00 18.51
CA ARG A 66 14.82 -2.40 18.85
C ARG A 66 13.59 -3.28 19.08
N VAL A 67 12.51 -2.70 19.56
CA VAL A 67 11.22 -3.38 19.73
C VAL A 67 10.21 -2.68 18.86
N PHE A 68 9.50 -3.45 18.04
CA PHE A 68 8.55 -2.95 17.06
C PHE A 68 7.19 -3.59 17.27
N LEU A 69 6.15 -2.79 17.07
CA LEU A 69 4.78 -3.23 17.06
C LEU A 69 4.23 -3.07 15.63
N ALA A 70 3.47 -4.05 15.17
CA ALA A 70 2.89 -4.08 13.84
C ALA A 70 1.47 -4.66 13.89
N GLY A 71 0.65 -4.31 12.91
CA GLY A 71 -0.73 -4.78 12.81
C GLY A 71 -1.63 -4.37 13.97
N ASP A 72 -2.52 -5.27 14.38
CA ASP A 72 -3.53 -5.03 15.43
C ASP A 72 -2.97 -4.55 16.78
N ALA A 73 -1.66 -4.72 17.03
CA ALA A 73 -0.97 -4.22 18.22
C ALA A 73 -0.86 -2.68 18.27
N VAL A 74 -0.94 -2.01 17.12
CA VAL A 74 -0.73 -0.56 16.97
C VAL A 74 -1.86 0.13 16.24
N HIS A 75 -2.66 -0.59 15.47
CA HIS A 75 -3.84 -0.01 14.85
C HIS A 75 -4.98 -1.00 14.77
N THR A 76 -6.21 -0.51 14.81
CA THR A 76 -7.39 -1.35 14.62
C THR A 76 -8.30 -0.68 13.61
N HIS A 77 -8.66 -1.44 12.58
CA HIS A 77 -9.47 -0.96 11.46
C HIS A 77 -10.90 -1.43 11.56
N SER A 78 -11.80 -0.68 10.92
CA SER A 78 -13.15 -1.17 10.67
C SER A 78 -13.09 -2.33 9.67
N PRO A 79 -13.73 -3.47 9.94
CA PRO A 79 -13.73 -4.58 8.98
C PRO A 79 -14.55 -4.27 7.72
N LYS A 80 -15.27 -3.14 7.68
CA LYS A 80 -15.98 -2.66 6.48
C LYS A 80 -15.05 -2.48 5.29
N ALA A 81 -13.79 -2.11 5.51
CA ALA A 81 -12.82 -1.90 4.44
C ALA A 81 -11.97 -3.16 4.15
N GLY A 82 -12.13 -4.26 4.91
CA GLY A 82 -11.37 -5.50 4.71
C GLY A 82 -9.85 -5.36 4.93
N GLN A 83 -9.41 -4.30 5.62
CA GLN A 83 -8.00 -3.91 5.68
C GLN A 83 -7.16 -4.60 6.76
N GLY A 84 -7.76 -4.98 7.89
CA GLY A 84 -7.00 -5.36 9.10
C GLY A 84 -5.84 -6.33 8.84
N MET A 85 -6.11 -7.48 8.24
CA MET A 85 -5.07 -8.47 7.96
C MET A 85 -4.09 -8.03 6.85
N ASN A 86 -4.59 -7.40 5.78
CA ASN A 86 -3.75 -7.00 4.65
C ASN A 86 -2.74 -5.93 5.06
N VAL A 87 -3.19 -4.91 5.79
CA VAL A 87 -2.34 -3.83 6.33
C VAL A 87 -1.35 -4.40 7.34
N SER A 88 -1.80 -5.26 8.27
CA SER A 88 -0.91 -5.91 9.25
C SER A 88 0.19 -6.75 8.62
N MET A 89 -0.11 -7.48 7.54
CA MET A 89 0.88 -8.22 6.77
C MET A 89 1.82 -7.28 6.02
N GLN A 90 1.32 -6.16 5.47
CA GLN A 90 2.18 -5.15 4.86
C GLN A 90 3.09 -4.47 5.87
N ASP A 91 2.66 -4.20 7.10
CA ASP A 91 3.50 -3.64 8.15
C ASP A 91 4.68 -4.55 8.46
N THR A 92 4.42 -5.85 8.63
CA THR A 92 5.46 -6.84 8.95
C THR A 92 6.36 -7.12 7.74
N TYR A 93 5.79 -7.13 6.53
CA TYR A 93 6.57 -7.16 5.30
C TYR A 93 7.46 -5.93 5.20
N ASN A 94 6.96 -4.74 5.53
CA ASN A 94 7.74 -3.50 5.58
C ASN A 94 8.85 -3.60 6.60
N LEU A 95 8.49 -3.92 7.84
CA LEU A 95 9.38 -3.99 8.99
C LEU A 95 10.53 -4.97 8.77
N GLY A 96 10.27 -6.06 8.04
CA GLY A 96 11.28 -7.05 7.66
C GLY A 96 12.46 -6.47 6.87
N TRP A 97 12.27 -5.35 6.15
CA TRP A 97 13.36 -4.68 5.41
C TRP A 97 13.53 -3.18 5.73
N LYS A 98 12.53 -2.53 6.35
CA LYS A 98 12.46 -1.07 6.58
C LYS A 98 11.57 -0.68 7.77
N LEU A 99 12.11 0.20 8.58
CA LEU A 99 11.51 0.65 9.83
C LEU A 99 10.52 1.81 9.62
N GLY A 100 9.21 1.48 9.55
CA GLY A 100 8.22 2.05 10.48
C GLY A 100 7.41 3.31 10.14
N HIS A 101 7.17 3.70 8.87
CA HIS A 101 6.36 4.89 8.54
C HIS A 101 5.01 4.66 7.82
N ILE A 102 4.77 3.47 7.23
CA ILE A 102 3.58 3.25 6.37
C ILE A 102 2.29 2.96 7.10
N ALA A 103 2.38 2.45 8.33
CA ALA A 103 1.20 2.13 9.09
C ALA A 103 0.33 3.38 9.33
N GLU A 104 0.94 4.55 9.52
CA GLU A 104 0.23 5.82 9.80
C GLU A 104 -0.59 6.32 8.58
N GLU A 105 -0.01 6.27 7.37
CA GLU A 105 -0.71 6.64 6.12
C GLU A 105 -1.93 5.73 5.84
N LEU A 106 -1.78 4.43 6.06
CA LEU A 106 -2.85 3.44 5.83
C LEU A 106 -4.05 3.66 6.76
N ILE A 107 -3.82 4.17 7.98
CA ILE A 107 -4.87 4.42 8.95
C ILE A 107 -5.57 5.76 8.71
N ASN A 108 -4.82 6.83 8.37
CA ASN A 108 -5.40 8.11 7.97
C ASN A 108 -6.35 7.93 6.78
N PHE A 109 -5.98 7.05 5.83
CA PHE A 109 -6.87 6.64 4.75
C PHE A 109 -8.14 5.94 5.26
N ASP A 110 -8.03 4.92 6.11
CA ASP A 110 -9.18 4.18 6.67
C ASP A 110 -10.14 5.09 7.46
N HIS A 111 -9.62 6.10 8.17
CA HIS A 111 -10.42 7.08 8.88
C HIS A 111 -11.27 7.93 7.92
N ARG A 112 -10.67 8.41 6.82
CA ARG A 112 -11.39 9.17 5.78
C ARG A 112 -12.43 8.28 5.07
N PHE A 113 -12.04 7.07 4.70
CA PHE A 113 -12.91 6.11 4.02
C PHE A 113 -14.10 5.70 4.88
N SER A 114 -13.89 5.39 6.17
CA SER A 114 -14.97 5.02 7.08
C SER A 114 -15.96 6.18 7.31
N ARG A 115 -15.49 7.44 7.41
CA ARG A 115 -16.38 8.61 7.49
C ARG A 115 -17.25 8.75 6.24
N LEU A 116 -16.68 8.55 5.06
CA LEU A 116 -17.41 8.69 3.79
C LEU A 116 -18.52 7.64 3.60
N PHE A 117 -18.33 6.42 4.10
CA PHE A 117 -19.34 5.35 4.04
C PHE A 117 -20.29 5.31 5.25
N SER A 118 -20.10 6.19 6.22
CA SER A 118 -20.98 6.33 7.39
C SER A 118 -21.77 7.65 7.39
N GLY A 119 -21.32 8.64 6.62
CA GLY A 119 -22.03 9.90 6.39
C GLY A 119 -23.27 9.73 5.52
N ARG A 120 -24.26 10.61 5.72
CA ARG A 120 -25.44 10.69 4.83
C ARG A 120 -25.01 11.42 3.53
N PRO A 121 -25.43 10.94 2.34
CA PRO A 121 -25.20 11.67 1.09
C PRO A 121 -25.81 13.08 1.15
N SER A 122 -25.16 14.09 0.58
CA SER A 122 -25.74 15.44 0.52
C SER A 122 -27.01 15.40 -0.34
N LYS A 123 -28.06 16.08 0.11
CA LYS A 123 -29.31 16.16 -0.67
C LYS A 123 -29.37 17.38 -1.58
N ASP A 124 -28.59 18.44 -1.30
CA ASP A 124 -28.60 19.71 -2.05
C ASP A 124 -27.25 20.47 -2.01
N LEU A 125 -27.07 21.44 -2.91
CA LEU A 125 -25.90 22.34 -3.02
C LEU A 125 -25.65 23.22 -1.77
N LEU A 126 -26.62 23.34 -0.86
CA LEU A 126 -26.54 24.13 0.39
C LEU A 126 -26.17 23.27 1.61
N ASP A 127 -26.06 21.95 1.44
CA ASP A 127 -25.88 20.99 2.51
C ASP A 127 -24.39 20.79 2.83
N LYS A 128 -23.79 21.72 3.59
CA LYS A 128 -22.35 21.76 3.92
C LYS A 128 -21.84 20.53 4.68
N GLU A 129 -22.72 19.73 5.27
CA GLU A 129 -22.40 18.50 5.99
C GLU A 129 -22.48 17.23 5.14
N GLY A 130 -23.08 17.33 3.95
CA GLY A 130 -23.24 16.21 3.05
C GLY A 130 -21.98 15.96 2.21
N ILE A 131 -21.72 14.69 1.91
CA ILE A 131 -20.56 14.30 1.11
C ILE A 131 -20.86 14.59 -0.37
N ASP A 132 -20.06 15.47 -0.98
CA ASP A 132 -20.10 15.75 -2.42
C ASP A 132 -19.83 14.46 -3.23
N LEU A 133 -20.58 14.26 -4.32
CA LEU A 133 -20.55 13.02 -5.10
C LEU A 133 -19.21 12.79 -5.80
N ASN A 134 -18.54 13.87 -6.25
CA ASN A 134 -17.20 13.77 -6.84
C ASN A 134 -16.17 13.42 -5.77
N THR A 135 -16.27 14.05 -4.60
CA THR A 135 -15.43 13.73 -3.43
C THR A 135 -15.62 12.27 -2.97
N PHE A 136 -16.86 11.78 -2.98
CA PHE A 136 -17.18 10.38 -2.69
C PHE A 136 -16.59 9.44 -3.73
N LYS A 137 -16.74 9.74 -5.03
CA LYS A 137 -16.17 8.94 -6.12
C LYS A 137 -14.65 8.88 -6.02
N ASP A 138 -13.98 10.01 -5.85
CA ASP A 138 -12.52 10.08 -5.69
C ASP A 138 -12.04 9.24 -4.51
N ALA A 139 -12.75 9.31 -3.39
CA ALA A 139 -12.40 8.52 -2.22
C ALA A 139 -12.76 7.04 -2.37
N PHE A 140 -13.77 6.70 -3.15
CA PHE A 140 -14.11 5.33 -3.53
C PHE A 140 -13.00 4.73 -4.40
N GLU A 141 -12.57 5.45 -5.44
CA GLU A 141 -11.49 5.02 -6.33
C GLU A 141 -10.15 4.89 -5.59
N LYS A 142 -9.81 5.89 -4.75
CA LYS A 142 -8.65 5.78 -3.85
C LYS A 142 -8.80 4.59 -2.91
N GLY A 143 -9.99 4.37 -2.35
CA GLY A 143 -10.31 3.20 -1.53
C GLY A 143 -10.05 1.87 -2.18
N ASN A 144 -10.35 1.73 -3.47
CA ASN A 144 -10.05 0.51 -4.18
C ASN A 144 -8.54 0.28 -4.33
N LEU A 145 -7.77 1.35 -4.60
CA LEU A 145 -6.31 1.27 -4.70
C LEU A 145 -5.65 0.96 -3.34
N PHE A 146 -6.15 1.57 -2.28
CA PHE A 146 -5.68 1.26 -0.92
C PHE A 146 -6.09 -0.14 -0.50
N ALA A 147 -7.32 -0.55 -0.77
CA ALA A 147 -7.81 -1.85 -0.35
C ALA A 147 -7.16 -3.02 -1.08
N SER A 148 -6.69 -2.78 -2.30
CA SER A 148 -5.86 -3.72 -3.06
C SER A 148 -4.39 -3.72 -2.61
N GLY A 149 -3.99 -2.82 -1.71
CA GLY A 149 -2.65 -2.74 -1.15
C GLY A 149 -1.59 -2.22 -2.14
N ILE A 150 -2.01 -1.58 -3.24
CA ILE A 150 -1.10 -1.09 -4.29
C ILE A 150 -0.85 0.43 -4.22
N ALA A 151 -1.57 1.14 -3.35
CA ALA A 151 -1.50 2.59 -3.22
C ALA A 151 -0.38 3.10 -2.31
N VAL A 152 0.36 2.22 -1.64
CA VAL A 152 1.44 2.60 -0.73
C VAL A 152 2.52 3.35 -1.50
N ASP A 153 2.85 4.56 -1.03
CA ASP A 153 3.78 5.46 -1.69
C ASP A 153 4.78 6.09 -0.70
N TYR A 154 5.96 5.48 -0.55
CA TYR A 154 6.97 5.92 0.42
C TYR A 154 7.43 7.36 0.16
N ALA A 155 7.45 8.18 1.21
CA ALA A 155 8.10 9.49 1.22
C ALA A 155 9.59 9.41 0.87
N ARG A 156 10.19 10.56 0.51
CA ARG A 156 11.65 10.68 0.35
C ARG A 156 12.37 10.28 1.64
N ASN A 157 13.38 9.41 1.52
CA ASN A 157 14.23 8.94 2.63
C ASN A 157 15.57 8.38 2.10
N LEU A 158 16.39 7.79 2.97
CA LEU A 158 17.69 7.20 2.61
C LEU A 158 17.63 6.24 1.41
N ILE A 159 16.53 5.51 1.26
CA ILE A 159 16.38 4.44 0.26
C ILE A 159 15.45 4.87 -0.89
N VAL A 160 14.67 5.94 -0.71
CA VAL A 160 13.68 6.41 -1.69
C VAL A 160 14.11 7.77 -2.22
N ALA A 161 14.73 7.74 -3.40
CA ALA A 161 15.31 8.90 -4.09
C ALA A 161 14.26 9.71 -4.89
N LYS A 162 13.19 10.15 -4.24
CA LYS A 162 12.15 11.00 -4.86
C LYS A 162 12.62 12.45 -5.02
N ASP A 163 12.08 13.15 -6.01
CA ASP A 163 12.22 14.60 -6.16
C ASP A 163 11.49 15.32 -5.01
N PRO A 164 12.13 16.28 -4.29
CA PRO A 164 11.49 17.07 -3.23
C PRO A 164 10.23 17.84 -3.67
N LYS A 165 10.06 18.07 -4.97
CA LYS A 165 8.89 18.75 -5.54
C LYS A 165 7.74 17.78 -5.90
N SER A 166 7.91 16.48 -5.66
CA SER A 166 6.92 15.47 -6.02
C SER A 166 5.70 15.48 -5.08
N LYS A 167 4.50 15.23 -5.63
CA LYS A 167 3.21 15.34 -4.92
C LYS A 167 3.04 14.40 -3.72
N ALA A 168 3.84 13.34 -3.60
CA ALA A 168 3.77 12.41 -2.47
C ALA A 168 4.18 13.09 -1.16
N ASP A 169 5.19 13.97 -1.23
CA ASP A 169 5.59 14.78 -0.07
C ASP A 169 4.43 15.72 0.35
N ALA A 170 3.57 16.16 -0.58
CA ALA A 170 2.44 17.05 -0.29
C ALA A 170 1.33 16.42 0.58
N LEU A 171 1.11 15.10 0.52
CA LEU A 171 0.11 14.42 1.37
C LEU A 171 0.57 14.27 2.82
N LEU A 172 1.89 14.31 3.07
CA LEU A 172 2.48 14.33 4.41
C LEU A 172 2.44 15.72 5.07
N TYR A 173 2.24 16.78 4.29
CA TYR A 173 2.32 18.15 4.79
C TYR A 173 1.01 18.72 5.32
N GLU A 174 -0.14 18.12 5.03
CA GLU A 174 -1.42 18.71 5.45
C GLU A 174 -1.82 18.39 6.89
N HIS A 175 -1.27 17.36 7.56
CA HIS A 175 -1.80 16.95 8.87
C HIS A 175 -0.86 16.42 9.97
N GLU A 176 0.48 16.47 9.86
CA GLU A 176 1.35 16.03 10.96
C GLU A 176 2.37 17.07 11.46
N GLU A 177 2.42 17.18 12.79
CA GLU A 177 3.20 18.11 13.60
C GLU A 177 4.73 17.93 13.45
N ALA A 178 5.44 19.05 13.57
CA ALA A 178 6.88 19.33 13.80
C ALA A 178 7.96 18.21 13.75
N PHE A 179 7.68 16.98 14.17
CA PHE A 179 8.64 15.87 14.22
C PHE A 179 9.08 15.39 12.83
N VAL A 180 8.15 15.32 11.86
CA VAL A 180 8.42 14.89 10.47
C VAL A 180 9.29 15.92 9.73
N LYS A 181 9.03 17.23 9.92
CA LYS A 181 9.86 18.31 9.37
C LYS A 181 11.33 18.14 9.74
N SER A 182 11.63 17.83 11.01
CA SER A 182 13.03 17.72 11.49
C SER A 182 13.84 16.59 10.84
N ARG A 183 13.19 15.50 10.42
CA ARG A 183 13.87 14.34 9.83
C ARG A 183 13.97 14.42 8.30
N VAL A 184 12.92 14.92 7.63
CA VAL A 184 12.95 15.13 6.16
C VAL A 184 13.93 16.25 5.79
N GLU A 185 14.04 17.31 6.62
CA GLU A 185 15.03 18.39 6.43
C GLU A 185 16.47 17.93 6.71
N SER A 186 16.69 16.90 7.54
CA SER A 186 18.05 16.41 7.86
C SER A 186 18.60 15.36 6.88
N PHE A 187 17.78 14.76 6.03
CA PHE A 187 18.25 13.83 4.99
C PHE A 187 18.45 14.54 3.64
N SER A 188 19.66 15.06 3.42
CA SER A 188 20.10 15.45 2.08
C SER A 188 20.40 14.19 1.25
N CYS A 189 19.37 13.57 0.69
CA CYS A 189 19.59 12.55 -0.33
C CYS A 189 20.26 13.22 -1.55
N LYS A 190 21.55 12.96 -1.75
CA LYS A 190 22.36 13.50 -2.85
C LYS A 190 21.91 13.00 -4.22
N VAL A 191 21.11 11.92 -4.26
CA VAL A 191 20.68 11.25 -5.48
C VAL A 191 19.19 11.50 -5.68
N ILE A 192 18.81 11.93 -6.89
CA ILE A 192 17.42 12.09 -7.29
C ILE A 192 17.16 11.14 -8.45
N GLY A 193 16.18 10.25 -8.29
CA GLY A 193 15.76 9.36 -9.35
C GLY A 193 15.07 10.13 -10.48
N LYS A 194 15.42 9.81 -11.72
CA LYS A 194 14.85 10.43 -12.92
C LYS A 194 13.52 9.76 -13.30
N GLN A 195 12.44 10.12 -12.60
CA GLN A 195 11.11 9.51 -12.79
C GLN A 195 10.63 9.51 -14.26
N GLN A 196 11.02 10.50 -15.05
CA GLN A 196 10.66 10.64 -16.45
C GLN A 196 11.19 9.49 -17.33
N LEU A 197 12.26 8.81 -16.94
CA LEU A 197 12.81 7.66 -17.69
C LEU A 197 11.94 6.41 -17.54
N ALA A 198 11.15 6.31 -16.48
CA ALA A 198 10.26 5.19 -16.19
C ALA A 198 8.93 5.70 -15.62
N SER A 199 8.20 6.50 -16.40
CA SER A 199 7.00 7.22 -15.95
C SER A 199 5.88 6.32 -15.40
N LYS A 200 5.82 5.06 -15.82
CA LYS A 200 4.85 4.06 -15.35
C LYS A 200 5.30 3.29 -14.11
N MET A 201 6.48 3.59 -13.57
CA MET A 201 7.04 2.94 -12.38
C MET A 201 7.36 4.03 -11.36
N PRO A 202 6.37 4.49 -10.58
CA PRO A 202 6.56 5.57 -9.62
C PRO A 202 7.60 5.15 -8.57
N ILE A 203 8.63 5.97 -8.39
CA ILE A 203 9.62 5.80 -7.33
C ILE A 203 8.88 5.86 -5.99
N GLY A 204 9.20 4.95 -5.07
CA GLY A 204 8.51 4.87 -3.79
C GLY A 204 7.16 4.13 -3.84
N MET A 205 6.73 3.62 -4.98
CA MET A 205 5.59 2.70 -5.03
C MET A 205 6.08 1.28 -5.35
N ARG A 206 5.17 0.30 -5.22
CA ARG A 206 5.44 -1.05 -5.72
C ARG A 206 5.67 -0.99 -7.24
N ILE A 207 6.59 -1.80 -7.76
CA ILE A 207 6.77 -1.97 -9.21
C ILE A 207 5.51 -2.58 -9.81
N PRO A 208 4.81 -1.94 -10.77
CA PRO A 208 3.65 -2.57 -11.42
C PRO A 208 4.04 -3.81 -12.20
N SER A 209 3.14 -4.79 -12.27
CA SER A 209 3.36 -6.01 -13.04
C SER A 209 3.00 -5.79 -14.50
N PHE A 210 3.94 -6.12 -15.40
CA PHE A 210 3.74 -6.10 -16.85
C PHE A 210 4.02 -7.51 -17.40
N LYS A 211 3.38 -7.87 -18.51
CA LYS A 211 3.72 -9.10 -19.22
C LYS A 211 5.03 -8.90 -19.96
N VAL A 212 5.99 -9.80 -19.74
CA VAL A 212 7.28 -9.86 -20.40
C VAL A 212 7.46 -11.23 -21.05
N LEU A 213 8.21 -11.28 -22.14
CA LEU A 213 8.54 -12.55 -22.79
C LEU A 213 9.95 -12.94 -22.39
N ASN A 214 10.13 -14.14 -21.86
CA ASN A 214 11.47 -14.66 -21.61
C ASN A 214 12.14 -15.00 -22.95
N GLN A 215 13.33 -14.46 -23.18
CA GLN A 215 14.06 -14.64 -24.44
C GLN A 215 14.54 -16.08 -24.64
N SER A 216 14.80 -16.82 -23.57
CA SER A 216 15.34 -18.20 -23.65
C SER A 216 14.32 -19.25 -24.10
N ASP A 217 13.04 -19.06 -23.75
CA ASP A 217 11.99 -20.07 -23.96
C ASP A 217 10.69 -19.51 -24.59
N ALA A 218 10.66 -18.21 -24.90
CA ALA A 218 9.50 -17.49 -25.42
C ALA A 218 8.24 -17.61 -24.54
N ARG A 219 8.37 -17.91 -23.25
CA ARG A 219 7.22 -18.00 -22.35
C ARG A 219 6.84 -16.61 -21.83
N PRO A 220 5.55 -16.25 -21.82
CA PRO A 220 5.09 -15.02 -21.22
C PRO A 220 5.06 -15.16 -19.70
N TRP A 221 5.60 -14.16 -19.01
CA TRP A 221 5.63 -14.07 -17.56
C TRP A 221 5.05 -12.73 -17.11
N HIS A 222 4.42 -12.71 -15.93
CA HIS A 222 4.22 -11.46 -15.22
C HIS A 222 5.54 -11.07 -14.55
N LEU A 223 6.03 -9.85 -14.77
CA LEU A 223 7.33 -9.38 -14.27
C LEU A 223 7.52 -9.65 -12.77
N GLN A 224 6.47 -9.51 -11.96
CA GLN A 224 6.55 -9.73 -10.51
C GLN A 224 6.81 -11.18 -10.10
N GLU A 225 6.45 -12.15 -10.93
CA GLU A 225 6.74 -13.57 -10.67
C GLU A 225 8.25 -13.84 -10.75
N LEU A 226 8.99 -13.01 -11.49
CA LEU A 226 10.46 -13.06 -11.59
C LEU A 226 11.16 -12.31 -10.45
N LEU A 227 10.42 -11.66 -9.55
CA LEU A 227 10.95 -10.84 -8.46
C LEU A 227 10.53 -11.43 -7.09
N PRO A 228 11.05 -12.62 -6.71
CA PRO A 228 10.65 -13.27 -5.46
C PRO A 228 11.11 -12.49 -4.23
N ALA A 229 10.30 -12.52 -3.17
CA ALA A 229 10.60 -11.92 -1.88
C ALA A 229 11.60 -12.78 -1.09
N ASN A 230 12.89 -12.68 -1.44
CA ASN A 230 13.99 -13.44 -0.83
C ASN A 230 15.04 -12.52 -0.16
N GLY A 231 14.68 -11.28 0.14
CA GLY A 231 15.55 -10.30 0.83
C GLY A 231 16.66 -9.69 -0.02
N THR A 232 16.80 -10.09 -1.29
CA THR A 232 17.83 -9.53 -2.18
C THR A 232 17.32 -8.33 -2.96
N TRP A 233 18.22 -7.39 -3.26
CA TRP A 233 17.93 -6.24 -4.10
C TRP A 233 17.79 -6.67 -5.58
N ARG A 234 17.14 -5.82 -6.39
CA ARG A 234 16.96 -6.05 -7.82
C ARG A 234 17.42 -4.83 -8.60
N VAL A 235 18.29 -5.05 -9.57
CA VAL A 235 18.62 -4.07 -10.61
C VAL A 235 17.94 -4.53 -11.88
N ILE A 236 16.99 -3.73 -12.40
CA ILE A 236 16.25 -4.03 -13.63
C ILE A 236 16.77 -3.09 -14.71
N VAL A 237 17.38 -3.65 -15.75
CA VAL A 237 17.94 -2.90 -16.88
C VAL A 237 16.94 -2.93 -18.03
N PHE A 238 16.40 -1.75 -18.38
CA PHE A 238 15.60 -1.57 -19.59
C PHE A 238 16.52 -1.26 -20.76
N ALA A 239 16.95 -2.32 -21.44
CA ALA A 239 17.92 -2.25 -22.55
C ALA A 239 17.47 -1.38 -23.74
N GLY A 240 16.15 -1.24 -23.93
CA GLY A 240 15.53 -0.53 -25.06
C GLY A 240 15.74 -1.27 -26.38
N ASP A 241 15.99 -0.54 -27.47
CA ASP A 241 16.17 -1.14 -28.80
C ASP A 241 17.63 -1.57 -29.01
N LEU A 242 17.86 -2.88 -28.92
CA LEU A 242 19.20 -3.46 -29.12
C LEU A 242 19.63 -3.51 -30.60
N LEU A 243 18.75 -3.19 -31.54
CA LEU A 243 19.12 -3.05 -32.95
C LEU A 243 19.79 -1.71 -33.24
N ASP A 244 19.58 -0.71 -32.37
CA ASP A 244 20.30 0.55 -32.43
C ASP A 244 21.74 0.38 -31.90
N ARG A 245 22.72 0.63 -32.77
CA ARG A 245 24.15 0.50 -32.45
C ARG A 245 24.60 1.46 -31.34
N ILE A 246 23.99 2.63 -31.22
CA ILE A 246 24.32 3.59 -30.16
C ILE A 246 23.83 3.06 -28.83
N GLN A 247 22.61 2.50 -28.80
CA GLN A 247 22.03 1.89 -27.62
C GLN A 247 22.79 0.64 -27.19
N PHE A 248 23.16 -0.22 -28.14
CA PHE A 248 23.98 -1.42 -27.91
C PHE A 248 25.37 -1.09 -27.32
N ALA A 249 25.96 0.03 -27.74
CA ALA A 249 27.26 0.48 -27.24
C ALA A 249 27.20 1.12 -25.84
N ARG A 250 26.01 1.25 -25.22
CA ARG A 250 25.90 1.87 -23.90
C ARG A 250 26.58 1.02 -22.82
N PRO A 251 27.35 1.63 -21.90
CA PRO A 251 28.04 0.89 -20.84
C PRO A 251 27.12 0.03 -19.96
N ASP A 252 25.88 0.48 -19.71
CA ASP A 252 24.88 -0.27 -18.92
C ASP A 252 24.38 -1.55 -19.60
N GLN A 253 24.73 -1.79 -20.87
CA GLN A 253 24.45 -3.04 -21.59
C GLN A 253 25.55 -4.10 -21.38
N TYR A 254 26.71 -3.72 -20.83
CA TYR A 254 27.80 -4.62 -20.56
C TYR A 254 27.77 -5.04 -19.09
N VAL A 255 27.20 -6.21 -18.82
CA VAL A 255 27.30 -6.84 -17.50
C VAL A 255 28.72 -7.37 -17.35
N SER A 256 29.51 -6.69 -16.53
CA SER A 256 30.79 -7.21 -16.03
C SER A 256 30.60 -7.63 -14.57
N TRP A 257 31.46 -8.53 -14.10
CA TRP A 257 31.52 -8.88 -12.69
C TRP A 257 31.88 -7.61 -11.90
N ILE A 258 31.06 -7.27 -10.90
CA ILE A 258 31.13 -6.01 -10.16
C ILE A 258 31.74 -6.17 -8.75
N GLY A 259 32.44 -7.27 -8.49
CA GLY A 259 32.96 -7.60 -7.16
C GLY A 259 32.04 -8.49 -6.34
N GLU A 260 32.53 -8.95 -5.18
CA GLU A 260 31.68 -9.51 -4.12
C GLU A 260 30.92 -8.38 -3.40
N LEU A 261 29.74 -8.67 -2.85
CA LEU A 261 28.85 -7.66 -2.26
C LEU A 261 29.49 -6.89 -1.08
N GLU A 262 30.56 -7.43 -0.51
CA GLU A 262 31.30 -6.89 0.63
C GLU A 262 32.46 -5.97 0.20
N ASP A 263 32.87 -6.02 -1.08
CA ASP A 263 33.93 -5.16 -1.61
C ASP A 263 33.36 -3.84 -2.13
N MET A 264 33.11 -2.93 -1.18
CA MET A 264 32.63 -1.57 -1.47
C MET A 264 33.60 -0.78 -2.36
N GLN A 265 34.89 -1.10 -2.37
CA GLN A 265 35.90 -0.34 -3.10
C GLN A 265 35.93 -0.72 -4.59
N GLU A 266 35.78 -2.01 -4.90
CA GLU A 266 35.56 -2.45 -6.29
C GLU A 266 34.23 -1.95 -6.85
N LEU A 267 33.15 -1.99 -6.05
CA LEU A 267 31.86 -1.44 -6.45
C LEU A 267 31.95 0.08 -6.73
N GLU A 268 32.59 0.86 -5.87
CA GLU A 268 32.81 2.30 -6.10
C GLU A 268 33.66 2.55 -7.36
N THR A 269 34.70 1.75 -7.59
CA THR A 269 35.56 1.88 -8.77
C THR A 269 34.79 1.56 -10.05
N PHE A 270 34.03 0.48 -10.05
CA PHE A 270 33.22 0.06 -11.19
C PHE A 270 32.15 1.10 -11.52
N PHE A 271 31.32 1.46 -10.53
CA PHE A 271 30.25 2.42 -10.74
C PHE A 271 30.78 3.83 -11.01
N GLY A 272 31.91 4.24 -10.42
CA GLY A 272 32.55 5.53 -10.65
C GLY A 272 33.02 5.75 -12.09
N ALA A 273 33.20 4.69 -12.87
CA ALA A 273 33.59 4.78 -14.28
C ALA A 273 32.47 5.33 -15.18
N PHE A 274 31.19 5.19 -14.80
CA PHE A 274 30.05 5.59 -15.64
C PHE A 274 28.91 6.31 -14.90
N LEU A 275 28.84 6.23 -13.57
CA LEU A 275 27.98 7.08 -12.75
C LEU A 275 28.67 8.42 -12.53
N ARG A 276 28.18 9.45 -13.20
CA ARG A 276 28.61 10.83 -12.93
C ARG A 276 27.79 11.41 -11.78
N THR A 277 28.46 12.08 -10.86
CA THR A 277 27.81 12.93 -9.85
C THR A 277 26.95 13.97 -10.57
N GLN A 278 25.66 14.03 -10.22
CA GLN A 278 24.83 15.17 -10.61
C GLN A 278 25.31 16.37 -9.80
N ILE A 279 25.92 17.34 -10.49
CA ILE A 279 26.16 18.70 -9.99
C ILE A 279 24.83 19.45 -9.98
#